data_AF-A0A2S4PWQ2-F1
#
_entry.id   AF-A0A2S4PWQ2-F1
#
_cell.length_a   1.000
_cell.length_b   1.000
_cell.length_c   1.000
_cell.angle_alpha   90.00
_cell.angle_beta   90.00
_cell.angle_gamma   90.00
#
_symmetry.space_group_name_H-M   'P 1'
#
loop_
_entity.id
_entity.type
_entity.pdbx_description
1 polymer ?
#
loop_
_entity_poly.entity_id
_entity_poly.type
_entity_poly.pdbx_seq_one_letter_code
_entity_poly.pdbx_strand_id
1 'polypeptide(L)'
;MPLTAAVLDSLPYIDHEPTLGERTAAKSLIDVELAELQQQQQQQQQQQQQQQRPPIDDNQQALHPLIPLLPVAHFSPCILAELVRVESKQPLNAIDLSRYESNNLPSFNDCDRESLCTALRSVYVSQIYLNNRKKNLESLETFGKNAWLLGNAQLECILRDLERDLAQKKAEIDICALERKSAQEAVAGEVKSLEESWKRAMGRALETEIAVENLRSRIFQSKVSS
;
A
#
# COMPACT_ATOMS: atom_id res chain seq x y z
N MET A 1 9.17 2.09 25.47
CA MET A 1 7.72 2.37 25.48
C MET A 1 7.07 1.32 26.34
N PRO A 2 6.44 1.66 27.47
CA PRO A 2 5.62 0.69 28.18
C PRO A 2 4.47 0.32 27.23
N LEU A 3 4.33 -0.96 26.91
CA LEU A 3 3.13 -1.47 26.28
C LEU A 3 2.03 -1.34 27.35
N THR A 4 1.33 -0.21 27.39
CA THR A 4 0.05 -0.16 28.09
C THR A 4 -0.79 -1.25 27.45
N ALA A 5 -1.13 -2.27 28.23
CA ALA A 5 -2.07 -3.32 27.86
C ALA A 5 -3.48 -2.71 27.77
N ALA A 6 -3.65 -1.75 26.87
CA ALA A 6 -4.96 -1.35 26.39
C ALA A 6 -5.46 -2.55 25.60
N VAL A 7 -6.22 -3.40 26.28
CA VAL A 7 -6.99 -4.44 25.62
C VAL A 7 -8.03 -3.71 24.79
N LEU A 8 -7.71 -3.50 23.52
CA LEU A 8 -8.61 -2.98 22.51
C LEU A 8 -9.55 -4.13 22.15
N ASP A 9 -10.61 -4.29 22.94
CA ASP A 9 -11.62 -5.30 22.63
C ASP A 9 -12.60 -4.73 21.60
N SER A 10 -12.54 -5.27 20.39
CA SER A 10 -13.53 -5.06 19.34
C SER A 10 -13.92 -6.43 18.85
N LEU A 11 -15.23 -6.69 18.75
CA LEU A 11 -15.76 -8.03 18.50
C LEU A 11 -16.52 -8.04 17.16
N PRO A 12 -15.83 -7.96 16.00
CA PRO A 12 -16.46 -7.83 14.68
C PRO A 12 -17.54 -8.87 14.34
N TYR A 13 -17.51 -10.06 14.94
CA TYR A 13 -18.51 -11.11 14.68
C TYR A 13 -19.77 -11.00 15.57
N ILE A 14 -19.71 -10.26 16.68
CA ILE A 14 -20.83 -10.04 17.61
C ILE A 14 -21.39 -8.62 17.47
N ASP A 15 -20.50 -7.64 17.34
CA ASP A 15 -20.83 -6.23 17.24
C ASP A 15 -21.65 -5.95 15.98
N HIS A 16 -22.62 -5.05 16.09
CA HIS A 16 -23.35 -4.58 14.93
C HIS A 16 -22.42 -3.82 13.99
N GLU A 17 -22.56 -4.06 12.69
CA GLU A 17 -21.74 -3.36 11.71
C GLU A 17 -22.01 -1.85 11.80
N PRO A 18 -20.97 -1.02 12.02
CA PRO A 18 -21.17 0.41 12.20
C PRO A 18 -21.70 1.01 10.90
N THR A 19 -22.77 1.80 11.06
CA THR A 19 -23.42 2.51 9.97
C THR A 19 -22.47 3.54 9.34
N LEU A 20 -22.76 3.96 8.11
CA LEU A 20 -21.93 4.98 7.44
C LEU A 20 -21.85 6.28 8.25
N GLY A 21 -22.95 6.67 8.92
CA GLY A 21 -23.00 7.85 9.78
C GLY A 21 -22.06 7.74 10.99
N GLU A 22 -22.10 6.60 11.70
CA GLU A 22 -21.20 6.33 12.83
C GLU A 22 -19.73 6.31 12.39
N ARG A 23 -19.43 5.72 11.22
CA ARG A 23 -18.08 5.74 10.65
C ARG A 23 -17.61 7.16 10.35
N THR A 24 -18.48 8.02 9.79
CA THR A 24 -18.12 9.42 9.53
C THR A 24 -17.92 10.21 10.82
N ALA A 25 -18.75 9.98 11.84
CA ALA A 25 -18.61 10.61 13.14
C ALA A 25 -17.29 10.20 13.83
N ALA A 26 -17.00 8.89 13.85
CA ALA A 26 -15.74 8.37 14.39
C ALA A 26 -14.53 8.94 13.66
N LYS A 27 -14.57 9.02 12.32
CA LYS A 27 -13.52 9.67 11.53
C LYS A 27 -13.35 11.13 11.89
N SER A 28 -14.44 11.89 12.03
CA SER A 28 -14.34 13.31 12.39
C SER A 28 -13.69 13.53 13.76
N LEU A 29 -13.94 12.65 14.74
CA LEU A 29 -13.27 12.70 16.04
C LEU A 29 -11.78 12.38 15.92
N ILE A 30 -11.42 11.35 15.13
CA ILE A 30 -10.02 11.02 14.86
C ILE A 30 -9.29 12.19 14.20
N ASP A 31 -9.93 12.85 13.23
CA ASP A 31 -9.37 14.00 12.52
C ASP A 31 -9.14 15.20 13.45
N VAL A 32 -10.05 15.43 14.41
CA VAL A 32 -9.88 16.45 15.46
C VAL A 32 -8.68 16.12 16.36
N GLU A 33 -8.59 14.90 16.88
CA GLU A 33 -7.47 14.46 17.72
C GLU A 33 -6.13 14.54 16.97
N LEU A 34 -6.12 14.15 15.68
CA LEU A 34 -4.94 14.30 14.82
C LEU A 34 -4.55 15.77 14.64
N ALA A 35 -5.52 16.67 14.45
CA ALA A 35 -5.26 18.10 14.32
C ALA A 35 -4.70 18.70 15.64
N GLU A 36 -5.24 18.30 16.79
CA GLU A 36 -4.73 18.70 18.09
C GLU A 36 -3.30 18.21 18.33
N LEU A 37 -3.01 16.93 18.03
CA LEU A 37 -1.65 16.39 18.11
C LEU A 37 -0.68 17.12 17.19
N GLN A 38 -1.10 17.47 15.97
CA GLN A 38 -0.28 18.27 15.06
C GLN A 38 -0.01 19.67 15.61
N GLN A 39 -1.02 20.34 16.18
CA GLN A 39 -0.84 21.65 16.80
C GLN A 39 0.08 21.59 18.03
N GLN A 40 -0.07 20.57 18.88
CA GLN A 40 0.81 20.35 20.03
C GLN A 40 2.25 20.10 19.58
N GLN A 41 2.46 19.30 18.53
CA GLN A 41 3.79 19.10 17.95
C GLN A 41 4.38 20.40 17.39
N GLN A 42 3.59 21.22 16.69
CA GLN A 42 4.02 22.53 16.20
C GLN A 42 4.38 23.48 17.34
N GLN A 43 3.59 23.53 18.42
CA GLN A 43 3.87 24.35 19.59
C GLN A 43 5.13 23.87 20.33
N GLN A 44 5.33 22.55 20.49
CA GLN A 44 6.55 22.00 21.06
C GLN A 44 7.77 22.31 20.19
N GLN A 45 7.64 22.26 18.86
CA GLN A 45 8.71 22.66 17.93
C GLN A 45 9.02 24.17 18.04
N GLN A 46 8.01 25.03 18.16
CA GLN A 46 8.20 26.47 18.35
C GLN A 46 8.86 26.80 19.70
N GLN A 47 8.51 26.09 20.78
CA GLN A 47 9.17 26.25 22.09
C GLN A 47 10.64 25.76 22.04
N GLN A 48 10.92 24.69 21.29
CA GLN A 48 12.30 24.22 21.09
C GLN A 48 13.12 25.16 20.17
N GLN A 49 12.50 25.88 19.24
CA GLN A 49 13.18 26.86 18.38
C GLN A 49 13.62 28.15 19.12
N GLN A 50 13.02 28.47 20.28
CA GLN A 50 13.49 29.59 21.13
C GLN A 50 14.81 29.27 21.86
N GLN A 51 15.24 28.00 21.89
CA GLN A 51 16.59 27.61 22.26
C GLN A 51 17.39 27.35 20.97
N GLN A 52 18.14 28.37 20.55
CA GLN A 52 19.01 28.44 19.36
C GLN A 52 19.33 27.08 18.69
N ARG A 53 18.73 26.83 17.53
CA ARG A 53 19.20 25.83 16.57
C ARG A 53 19.59 26.54 15.26
N PRO A 54 20.74 26.23 14.63
CA PRO A 54 21.11 26.80 13.34
C PRO A 54 20.09 26.41 12.25
N PRO A 55 20.07 27.12 11.10
CA PRO A 55 19.08 26.89 10.05
C PRO A 55 19.30 25.49 9.45
N ILE A 56 18.27 24.65 9.49
CA ILE A 56 18.26 23.35 8.81
C ILE A 56 17.26 23.49 7.67
N ASP A 57 17.71 23.19 6.46
CA ASP A 57 16.99 23.28 5.20
C ASP A 57 15.59 22.64 5.25
N ASP A 58 14.60 23.34 4.67
CA ASP A 58 13.15 23.08 4.70
C ASP A 58 12.67 21.74 4.08
N ASN A 59 13.57 20.82 3.73
CA ASN A 59 13.22 19.55 3.06
C ASN A 59 13.00 18.36 4.00
N GLN A 60 13.01 18.57 5.33
CA GLN A 60 12.80 17.53 6.35
C GLN A 60 11.36 17.52 6.90
N GLN A 61 10.37 17.67 6.03
CA GLN A 61 8.97 17.53 6.44
C GLN A 61 8.65 16.04 6.74
N ALA A 62 8.64 15.73 8.04
CA ALA A 62 7.82 14.72 8.74
C ALA A 62 7.71 13.30 8.14
N LEU A 63 8.83 12.57 8.04
CA LEU A 63 8.77 11.11 8.06
C LEU A 63 8.73 10.61 9.51
N HIS A 64 7.99 9.53 9.76
CA HIS A 64 7.89 8.90 11.09
C HIS A 64 9.29 8.52 11.60
N PRO A 65 9.63 8.70 12.90
CA PRO A 65 10.98 8.48 13.44
C PRO A 65 11.52 7.04 13.33
N LEU A 66 10.68 6.07 12.95
CA LEU A 66 11.08 4.69 12.66
C LEU A 66 11.46 4.45 11.19
N ILE A 67 11.25 5.45 10.33
CA ILE A 67 11.65 5.39 8.94
C ILE A 67 13.06 5.99 8.87
N PRO A 68 14.08 5.20 8.49
CA PRO A 68 15.42 5.74 8.33
C PRO A 68 15.41 6.82 7.25
N LEU A 69 16.17 7.90 7.47
CA LEU A 69 16.32 8.95 6.47
C LEU A 69 16.83 8.32 5.17
N LEU A 70 16.20 8.71 4.07
CA LEU A 70 16.60 8.24 2.74
C LEU A 70 18.06 8.65 2.49
N PRO A 71 18.90 7.73 1.99
CA PRO A 71 20.28 8.06 1.64
C PRO A 71 20.29 9.10 0.52
N VAL A 72 21.23 10.05 0.62
CA VAL A 72 21.44 11.06 -0.43
C VAL A 72 21.88 10.36 -1.71
N ALA A 73 21.12 10.53 -2.79
CA ALA A 73 21.43 9.92 -4.07
C ALA A 73 22.55 10.70 -4.78
N HIS A 74 23.66 10.01 -5.06
CA HIS A 74 24.75 10.55 -5.88
C HIS A 74 24.71 9.93 -7.27
N PHE A 75 24.24 10.70 -8.25
CA PHE A 75 24.16 10.27 -9.63
C PHE A 75 25.42 10.66 -10.41
N SER A 76 25.86 9.78 -11.31
CA SER A 76 26.92 10.10 -12.27
C SER A 76 26.49 11.23 -13.22
N PRO A 77 27.43 12.01 -13.79
CA PRO A 77 27.10 13.11 -14.69
C PRO A 77 26.21 12.74 -15.88
N CYS A 78 26.35 11.53 -16.43
CA CYS A 78 25.49 11.06 -17.52
C CYS A 78 24.02 10.85 -17.08
N ILE A 79 23.80 10.33 -15.87
CA ILE A 79 22.45 10.17 -15.30
C ILE A 79 21.86 11.54 -14.99
N LEU A 80 22.65 12.48 -14.44
CA LEU A 80 22.19 13.86 -14.21
C LEU A 80 21.75 14.54 -15.51
N ALA A 81 22.49 14.36 -16.60
CA ALA A 81 22.12 14.88 -17.92
C ALA A 81 20.79 14.28 -18.43
N GLU A 82 20.58 12.97 -18.22
CA GLU A 82 19.31 12.32 -18.55
C GLU A 82 18.15 12.81 -17.68
N LEU A 83 18.38 13.04 -16.38
CA LEU A 83 17.37 13.60 -15.49
C LEU A 83 16.95 15.01 -15.94
N VAL A 84 17.90 15.86 -16.34
CA VAL A 84 17.61 17.20 -16.91
C VAL A 84 16.85 17.10 -18.23
N ARG A 85 17.18 16.13 -19.09
CA ARG A 85 16.44 15.86 -20.34
C ARG A 85 14.99 15.41 -20.05
N VAL A 86 14.80 14.54 -19.07
CA VAL A 86 13.49 14.05 -18.65
C VAL A 86 12.67 15.17 -18.01
N GLU A 87 13.28 16.00 -17.17
CA GLU A 87 12.66 17.18 -16.56
C GLU A 87 12.19 18.17 -17.62
N SER A 88 13.01 18.40 -18.64
CA SER A 88 12.66 19.23 -19.81
C SER A 88 11.73 18.52 -20.81
N LYS A 89 11.23 17.31 -20.48
CA LYS A 89 10.30 16.50 -21.28
C LYS A 89 10.74 16.27 -22.73
N GLN A 90 12.05 16.28 -22.97
CA GLN A 90 12.59 16.02 -24.31
C GLN A 90 12.54 14.51 -24.61
N PRO A 91 12.02 14.06 -25.75
CA PRO A 91 12.01 12.64 -26.10
C PRO A 91 13.43 12.12 -26.34
N LEU A 92 13.70 10.87 -25.93
CA LEU A 92 15.01 10.23 -26.14
C LEU A 92 15.06 9.61 -27.54
N ASN A 93 16.03 10.01 -28.36
CA ASN A 93 16.36 9.29 -29.59
C ASN A 93 17.38 8.19 -29.26
N ALA A 94 16.89 7.10 -28.67
CA ALA A 94 17.74 6.10 -28.01
C ALA A 94 18.51 5.19 -28.99
N ILE A 95 17.91 4.87 -30.13
CA ILE A 95 18.41 3.84 -31.03
C ILE A 95 18.17 4.27 -32.46
N ASP A 96 19.27 4.45 -33.19
CA ASP A 96 19.24 4.65 -34.63
C ASP A 96 19.06 3.30 -35.34
N LEU A 97 17.87 3.09 -35.90
CA LEU A 97 17.53 1.89 -36.67
C LEU A 97 17.92 2.00 -38.15
N SER A 98 18.26 3.21 -38.63
CA SER A 98 18.62 3.45 -40.04
C SER A 98 19.85 2.63 -40.47
N ARG A 99 20.71 2.28 -39.52
CA ARG A 99 21.86 1.38 -39.70
C ARG A 99 21.48 -0.02 -40.21
N TYR A 100 20.26 -0.49 -39.92
CA TYR A 100 19.79 -1.82 -40.28
C TYR A 100 18.74 -1.81 -41.40
N GLU A 101 18.40 -0.63 -41.92
CA GLU A 101 17.53 -0.46 -43.08
C GLU A 101 18.28 -0.82 -44.36
N SER A 102 17.55 -1.02 -45.47
CA SER A 102 18.13 -1.41 -46.75
C SER A 102 19.19 -0.40 -47.20
N ASN A 103 20.41 -0.89 -47.44
CA ASN A 103 21.53 -0.07 -47.93
C ASN A 103 21.15 0.59 -49.27
N ASN A 104 21.07 1.91 -49.31
CA ASN A 104 21.01 2.67 -50.56
C ASN A 104 22.42 2.73 -51.15
N LEU A 105 22.68 2.00 -52.24
CA LEU A 105 23.96 2.13 -52.94
C LEU A 105 24.03 3.51 -53.61
N PRO A 106 25.12 4.26 -53.43
CA PRO A 106 25.30 5.52 -54.14
C PRO A 106 25.39 5.27 -55.66
N SER A 107 24.88 6.22 -56.44
CA SER A 107 24.97 6.19 -57.91
C SER A 107 26.43 6.25 -58.35
N PHE A 108 26.83 5.35 -59.25
CA PHE A 108 28.23 5.24 -59.71
C PHE A 108 28.76 6.48 -60.45
N ASN A 109 27.88 7.36 -60.92
CA ASN A 109 28.26 8.52 -61.74
C ASN A 109 28.68 9.75 -60.91
N ASP A 110 28.29 9.86 -59.63
CA ASP A 110 28.49 11.04 -58.77
C ASP A 110 28.92 10.65 -57.34
N CYS A 111 29.94 9.78 -57.19
CA CYS A 111 30.29 9.23 -55.88
C CYS A 111 31.72 9.56 -55.44
N ASP A 112 31.83 10.20 -54.27
CA ASP A 112 33.09 10.36 -53.55
C ASP A 112 33.65 9.01 -53.06
N ARG A 113 34.98 8.92 -52.93
CA ARG A 113 35.65 7.71 -52.41
C ARG A 113 35.16 7.35 -51.00
N GLU A 114 34.90 8.34 -50.16
CA GLU A 114 34.47 8.14 -48.78
C GLU A 114 33.05 7.55 -48.69
N SER A 115 32.13 7.99 -49.56
CA SER A 115 30.77 7.45 -49.62
C SER A 115 30.71 6.03 -50.19
N LEU A 116 31.64 5.65 -51.08
CA LEU A 116 31.83 4.24 -51.48
C LEU A 116 32.33 3.39 -50.31
N CYS A 117 33.32 3.87 -49.55
CA CYS A 117 33.86 3.13 -48.40
C CYS A 117 32.82 2.92 -47.30
N THR A 118 31.96 3.92 -47.03
CA THR A 118 30.89 3.80 -46.03
C THR A 118 29.80 2.84 -46.50
N ALA A 119 29.40 2.88 -47.77
CA ALA A 119 28.45 1.93 -48.36
C ALA A 119 28.98 0.49 -48.37
N LEU A 120 30.25 0.27 -48.71
CA LEU A 120 30.87 -1.05 -48.63
C LEU A 120 30.91 -1.58 -47.19
N ARG A 121 31.24 -0.72 -46.23
CA ARG A 121 31.24 -1.07 -44.82
C ARG A 121 29.83 -1.45 -44.34
N SER A 122 28.80 -0.70 -44.74
CA SER A 122 27.41 -1.01 -44.37
C SER A 122 26.92 -2.32 -44.99
N VAL A 123 27.30 -2.61 -46.23
CA VAL A 123 27.01 -3.90 -46.90
C VAL A 123 27.70 -5.06 -46.21
N TYR A 124 28.98 -4.92 -45.85
CA TYR A 124 29.69 -5.97 -45.12
C TYR A 124 29.07 -6.24 -43.76
N VAL A 125 28.72 -5.17 -43.02
CA VAL A 125 28.05 -5.28 -41.73
C VAL A 125 26.70 -5.98 -41.87
N SER A 126 25.87 -5.61 -42.84
CA SER A 126 24.57 -6.25 -43.05
C SER A 126 24.71 -7.73 -43.46
N GLN A 127 25.71 -8.08 -44.27
CA GLN A 127 26.02 -9.48 -44.60
C GLN A 127 26.34 -10.31 -43.35
N ILE A 128 27.16 -9.80 -42.44
CA ILE A 128 27.50 -10.49 -41.18
C ILE A 128 26.24 -10.71 -40.33
N TYR A 129 25.39 -9.69 -40.20
CA TYR A 129 24.12 -9.82 -39.46
C TYR A 129 23.16 -10.83 -40.10
N LEU A 130 23.03 -10.84 -41.43
CA LEU A 130 22.19 -11.81 -42.14
C LEU A 130 22.72 -13.23 -41.97
N ASN A 131 24.04 -13.42 -42.00
CA ASN A 131 24.66 -14.71 -41.74
C ASN A 131 24.41 -15.19 -40.29
N ASN A 132 24.57 -14.30 -39.31
CA ASN A 132 24.26 -14.61 -37.91
C ASN A 132 22.77 -14.91 -37.71
N ARG A 133 21.87 -14.14 -38.36
CA ARG A 133 20.43 -14.38 -38.34
C ARG A 133 20.10 -15.76 -38.93
N LYS A 134 20.72 -16.14 -40.05
CA LYS A 134 20.55 -17.47 -40.63
C LYS A 134 20.94 -18.57 -39.64
N LYS A 135 22.13 -18.48 -39.03
CA LYS A 135 22.57 -19.45 -38.01
C LYS A 135 21.64 -19.50 -36.79
N ASN A 136 21.13 -18.35 -36.35
CA ASN A 136 20.16 -18.29 -35.24
C ASN A 136 18.82 -18.92 -35.63
N LEU A 137 18.35 -18.72 -36.87
CA LEU A 137 17.13 -19.36 -37.36
C LEU A 137 17.29 -20.88 -37.50
N GLU A 138 18.44 -21.35 -37.97
CA GLU A 138 18.76 -22.80 -38.01
C GLU A 138 18.77 -23.39 -36.58
N SER A 139 19.32 -22.66 -35.61
CA SER A 139 19.29 -23.06 -34.19
C SER A 139 17.87 -23.03 -33.61
N LEU A 140 17.05 -22.05 -34.02
CA LEU A 140 15.66 -21.92 -33.59
C LEU A 140 14.78 -23.02 -34.21
N GLU A 141 15.01 -23.39 -35.46
CA GLU A 141 14.29 -24.47 -36.14
C GLU A 141 14.55 -25.81 -35.47
N THR A 142 15.80 -26.06 -35.06
CA THR A 142 16.21 -27.31 -34.41
C THR A 142 15.79 -27.38 -32.94
N PHE A 143 15.96 -26.32 -32.15
CA PHE A 143 15.76 -26.35 -30.70
C PHE A 143 14.58 -25.52 -30.19
N GLY A 144 14.02 -24.62 -31.00
CA GLY A 144 13.03 -23.65 -30.55
C GLY A 144 11.76 -24.27 -29.99
N LYS A 145 11.23 -25.31 -30.65
CA LYS A 145 10.05 -26.04 -30.16
C LYS A 145 10.30 -26.64 -28.77
N ASN A 146 11.44 -27.29 -28.57
CA ASN A 146 11.76 -27.97 -27.32
C ASN A 146 12.02 -26.96 -26.19
N ALA A 147 12.75 -25.88 -26.49
CA ALA A 147 12.99 -24.79 -25.53
C ALA A 147 11.67 -24.12 -25.09
N TRP A 148 10.75 -23.90 -26.03
CA TRP A 148 9.44 -23.34 -25.74
C TRP A 148 8.60 -24.27 -24.86
N LEU A 149 8.53 -25.56 -25.18
CA LEU A 149 7.80 -26.55 -24.39
C LEU A 149 8.37 -26.70 -22.97
N LEU A 150 9.69 -26.68 -22.81
CA LEU A 150 10.33 -26.69 -21.49
C LEU A 150 9.99 -25.44 -20.69
N GLY A 151 10.06 -24.26 -21.32
CA GLY A 151 9.65 -23.00 -20.71
C GLY A 151 8.18 -23.03 -20.27
N ASN A 152 7.29 -23.58 -21.09
CA ASN A 152 5.88 -23.74 -20.72
C ASN A 152 5.72 -24.69 -19.52
N ALA A 153 6.38 -25.85 -19.53
CA ALA A 153 6.33 -26.79 -18.42
C ALA A 153 6.85 -26.17 -17.10
N GLN A 154 7.90 -25.34 -17.18
CA GLN A 154 8.40 -24.59 -16.03
C GLN A 154 7.37 -23.59 -15.51
N LEU A 155 6.72 -22.83 -16.40
CA LEU A 155 5.67 -21.88 -16.02
C LEU A 155 4.47 -22.59 -15.39
N GLU A 156 4.07 -23.75 -15.91
CA GLU A 156 3.01 -24.58 -15.33
C GLU A 156 3.39 -25.12 -13.93
N CYS A 157 4.66 -25.48 -13.70
CA CYS A 157 5.12 -25.84 -12.36
C CYS A 157 5.02 -24.66 -11.39
N ILE A 158 5.51 -23.48 -11.79
CA ILE A 158 5.45 -22.26 -10.96
C ILE A 158 4.00 -21.90 -10.65
N LEU A 159 3.11 -21.97 -11.64
CA LEU A 159 1.68 -21.70 -11.45
C LEU A 159 1.06 -22.67 -10.44
N ARG A 160 1.32 -23.98 -10.57
CA ARG A 160 0.82 -24.99 -9.63
C ARG A 160 1.34 -24.77 -8.20
N ASP A 161 2.58 -24.32 -8.05
CA ASP A 161 3.15 -24.02 -6.74
C ASP A 161 2.50 -22.78 -6.12
N LEU A 162 2.31 -21.71 -6.90
CA LEU A 162 1.60 -20.52 -6.44
C LEU A 162 0.12 -20.80 -6.08
N GLU A 163 -0.56 -21.64 -6.85
CA GLU A 163 -1.93 -22.06 -6.55
C GLU A 163 -1.99 -22.87 -5.24
N ARG A 164 -1.00 -23.75 -5.00
CA ARG A 164 -0.89 -24.48 -3.73
C ARG A 164 -0.67 -23.55 -2.55
N ASP A 165 0.26 -22.61 -2.68
CA ASP A 165 0.57 -21.64 -1.62
C ASP A 165 -0.65 -20.76 -1.32
N LEU A 166 -1.37 -20.32 -2.36
CA LEU A 166 -2.61 -19.58 -2.21
C LEU A 166 -3.66 -20.40 -1.47
N ALA A 167 -3.87 -21.66 -1.86
CA ALA A 167 -4.84 -22.53 -1.20
C ALA A 167 -4.48 -22.77 0.28
N GLN A 168 -3.20 -22.99 0.57
CA GLN A 168 -2.71 -23.13 1.95
C GLN A 168 -2.96 -21.86 2.76
N LYS A 169 -2.61 -20.69 2.22
CA LYS A 169 -2.79 -19.41 2.93
C LYS A 169 -4.26 -19.09 3.16
N LYS A 170 -5.15 -19.43 2.23
CA LYS A 170 -6.60 -19.31 2.43
C LYS A 170 -7.08 -20.23 3.55
N ALA A 171 -6.65 -21.49 3.58
CA ALA A 171 -7.01 -22.41 4.66
C ALA A 171 -6.50 -21.92 6.02
N GLU A 172 -5.27 -21.39 6.10
CA GLU A 172 -4.73 -20.78 7.33
C GLU A 172 -5.59 -19.58 7.79
N ILE A 173 -6.00 -18.71 6.87
CA ILE A 173 -6.89 -17.57 7.16
C ILE A 173 -8.25 -18.06 7.65
N ASP A 174 -8.83 -19.08 7.01
CA ASP A 174 -10.14 -19.62 7.36
C ASP A 174 -10.11 -20.25 8.77
N ILE A 175 -9.04 -20.96 9.12
CA ILE A 175 -8.83 -21.48 10.48
C ILE A 175 -8.77 -20.34 11.48
N CYS A 176 -7.94 -19.32 11.24
CA CYS A 176 -7.83 -18.15 12.13
C CYS A 176 -9.16 -17.41 12.28
N ALA A 177 -9.93 -17.28 11.20
CA ALA A 177 -11.23 -16.64 11.20
C ALA A 177 -12.25 -17.45 12.00
N LEU A 178 -12.25 -18.78 11.85
CA LEU A 178 -13.13 -19.69 12.59
C LEU A 178 -12.78 -19.69 14.08
N GLU A 179 -11.50 -19.76 14.43
CA GLU A 179 -11.03 -19.65 15.81
C GLU A 179 -11.47 -18.33 16.44
N ARG A 180 -11.24 -17.19 15.75
CA ARG A 180 -11.69 -15.87 16.21
C ARG A 180 -13.20 -15.82 16.39
N LYS A 181 -13.96 -16.31 15.41
CA LYS A 181 -15.42 -16.34 15.48
C LYS A 181 -15.91 -17.16 16.67
N SER A 182 -15.37 -18.36 16.87
CA SER A 182 -15.74 -19.24 17.98
C SER A 182 -15.44 -18.64 19.35
N ALA A 183 -14.29 -17.98 19.50
CA ALA A 183 -13.91 -17.29 20.74
C ALA A 183 -14.87 -16.12 21.05
N GLN A 184 -15.26 -15.36 20.02
CA GLN A 184 -16.21 -14.27 20.16
C GLN A 184 -17.62 -14.78 20.48
N GLU A 185 -18.13 -15.77 19.75
CA GLU A 185 -19.45 -16.37 20.00
C GLU A 185 -19.56 -17.00 21.40
N ALA A 186 -18.47 -17.56 21.94
CA ALA A 186 -18.44 -18.07 23.32
C ALA A 186 -18.68 -16.97 24.37
N VAL A 187 -18.10 -15.78 24.16
CA VAL A 187 -18.25 -14.62 25.06
C VAL A 187 -19.57 -13.87 24.83
N ALA A 188 -20.17 -13.99 23.64
CA ALA A 188 -21.41 -13.30 23.28
C ALA A 188 -22.57 -13.55 24.26
N GLY A 189 -22.72 -14.81 24.71
CA GLY A 189 -23.75 -15.19 25.68
C GLY A 189 -23.54 -14.52 27.04
N GLU A 190 -22.30 -14.45 27.51
CA GLU A 190 -21.95 -13.80 28.77
C GLU A 190 -22.22 -12.30 28.71
N VAL A 191 -21.78 -11.62 27.65
CA VAL A 191 -22.01 -10.18 27.44
C VAL A 191 -23.50 -9.85 27.45
N LYS A 192 -24.31 -10.63 26.72
CA LYS A 192 -25.77 -10.44 26.69
C LYS A 192 -26.40 -10.67 28.06
N SER A 193 -25.96 -11.71 28.79
CA SER A 193 -26.48 -11.99 30.13
C SER A 193 -26.14 -10.88 31.13
N LEU A 194 -24.94 -10.30 31.04
CA LEU A 194 -24.49 -9.17 31.85
C LEU A 194 -25.29 -7.91 31.51
N GLU A 195 -25.52 -7.64 30.22
CA GLU A 195 -26.32 -6.52 29.76
C GLU A 195 -27.77 -6.61 30.27
N GLU A 196 -28.41 -7.77 30.14
CA GLU A 196 -29.76 -7.99 30.64
C GLU A 196 -29.83 -7.89 32.18
N SER A 197 -28.85 -8.47 32.88
CA SER A 197 -28.76 -8.36 34.34
C SER A 197 -28.63 -6.91 34.79
N TRP A 198 -27.77 -6.14 34.11
CA TRP A 198 -27.60 -4.71 34.34
C TRP A 198 -28.87 -3.91 34.07
N LYS A 199 -29.55 -4.14 32.94
CA LYS A 199 -30.85 -3.52 32.62
C LYS A 199 -31.90 -3.82 33.68
N ARG A 200 -32.01 -5.07 34.14
CA ARG A 200 -32.94 -5.45 35.22
C ARG A 200 -32.59 -4.78 36.54
N ALA A 201 -31.30 -4.70 36.90
CA ALA A 201 -30.87 -4.04 38.13
C ALA A 201 -31.18 -2.53 38.10
N MET A 202 -30.91 -1.86 36.97
CA MET A 202 -31.24 -0.46 36.76
C MET A 202 -32.76 -0.22 36.79
N GLY A 203 -33.55 -1.10 36.15
CA GLY A 203 -35.00 -1.06 36.19
C GLY A 203 -35.55 -1.15 37.61
N ARG A 204 -35.06 -2.11 38.41
CA ARG A 204 -35.45 -2.24 39.83
C ARG A 204 -35.07 -1.00 40.64
N ALA A 205 -33.88 -0.43 40.44
CA ALA A 205 -33.48 0.79 41.14
C ALA A 205 -34.44 1.94 40.82
N LEU A 206 -34.78 2.13 39.54
CA LEU A 206 -35.73 3.16 39.11
C LEU A 206 -37.14 2.92 39.67
N GLU A 207 -37.62 1.67 39.65
CA GLU A 207 -38.90 1.28 40.25
C GLU A 207 -38.93 1.59 41.76
N THR A 208 -37.84 1.34 42.48
CA THR A 208 -37.75 1.67 43.91
C THR A 208 -37.75 3.17 44.16
N GLU A 209 -37.03 3.96 43.35
CA GLU A 209 -37.04 5.42 43.46
C GLU A 209 -38.44 6.00 43.19
N ILE A 210 -39.12 5.50 42.16
CA ILE A 210 -40.51 5.88 41.85
C ILE A 210 -41.47 5.48 42.96
N ALA A 211 -41.32 4.28 43.54
CA ALA A 211 -42.16 3.84 44.66
C ALA A 211 -41.95 4.72 45.90
N VAL A 212 -40.72 5.13 46.19
CA VAL A 212 -40.39 6.04 47.29
C VAL A 212 -40.98 7.43 47.06
N GLU A 213 -40.87 7.98 45.85
CA GLU A 213 -41.46 9.28 45.49
C GLU A 213 -42.99 9.25 45.62
N ASN A 214 -43.65 8.23 45.09
CA ASN A 214 -45.10 8.06 45.21
C ASN A 214 -45.54 7.95 46.68
N LEU A 215 -44.78 7.25 47.51
CA LEU A 215 -45.04 7.14 48.95
C LEU A 215 -44.91 8.52 49.63
N ARG A 216 -43.87 9.29 49.30
CA ARG A 216 -43.71 10.67 49.80
C ARG A 216 -44.88 11.57 49.39
N SER A 217 -45.31 11.49 48.13
CA SER A 217 -46.45 12.25 47.61
C SER A 217 -47.76 11.89 48.33
N ARG A 218 -48.00 10.60 48.61
CA ARG A 218 -49.14 10.15 49.43
C ARG A 218 -49.07 10.67 50.88
N ILE A 219 -47.89 10.62 51.51
CA ILE A 219 -47.72 11.18 52.87
C ILE A 219 -48.03 12.68 52.87
N PHE A 220 -47.52 13.41 51.88
CA PHE A 220 -47.80 14.84 51.76
C PHE A 220 -49.30 15.12 51.61
N GLN A 221 -49.99 14.40 50.73
CA GLN A 221 -51.45 14.53 50.57
C GLN A 221 -52.21 14.23 51.87
N SER A 222 -51.83 13.16 52.60
CA SER A 222 -52.45 12.81 53.88
C SER A 222 -52.29 13.90 54.95
N LYS A 223 -51.15 14.61 54.95
CA LYS A 223 -50.88 15.71 55.88
C LYS A 223 -51.60 17.01 55.52
N VAL A 224 -51.96 17.20 54.25
CA VAL A 224 -52.71 18.37 53.79
C VAL A 224 -54.23 18.20 54.02
N SER A 225 -54.71 16.96 54.10
CA SER A 225 -56.12 16.64 54.37
C SER A 225 -56.48 16.44 55.85
N SER A 226 -55.51 16.53 56.77
CA SER A 226 -55.71 16.65 58.24
C SER A 226 -55.45 18.08 58.68
#